data_AF-A0A8E7W129-F1
#
_entry.id   AF-A0A8E7W129-F1
#
_cell.length_a   1.000
_cell.length_b   1.000
_cell.length_c   1.000
_cell.angle_alpha   90.00
_cell.angle_beta   90.00
_cell.angle_gamma   90.00
#
_symmetry.space_group_name_H-M   'P 1'
#
loop_
_entity.id
_entity.type
_entity.pdbx_description
1 polymer ?
#
loop_
_entity_poly.entity_id
_entity_poly.type
_entity_poly.pdbx_seq_one_letter_code
_entity_poly.pdbx_strand_id
1 'polypeptide(L)'
;MNAWHTYDRIEEQNWTRHYQQIAREEKESELADALEKGLPLHMLESLCMETLPRRGADIKAISRTFDDDVEFQERASEFVQYMAGVISRHQIDIESEE
;
A
#
# COMPACT_ATOMS: atom_id res chain seq x y z
N MET A 1 1.53 -49.62 -12.12
CA MET A 1 0.54 -48.91 -11.27
C MET A 1 1.35 -48.06 -10.32
N ASN A 2 1.48 -46.75 -10.59
CA ASN A 2 2.42 -45.90 -9.87
C ASN A 2 1.77 -45.46 -8.55
N ALA A 3 2.29 -45.97 -7.43
CA ALA A 3 1.80 -45.67 -6.08
C ALA A 3 1.89 -44.17 -5.72
N TRP A 4 2.62 -43.41 -6.53
CA TRP A 4 2.93 -41.99 -6.34
C TRP A 4 2.06 -41.04 -7.17
N HIS A 5 1.21 -41.52 -8.09
CA HIS A 5 0.38 -40.64 -8.94
C HIS A 5 -0.52 -39.67 -8.16
N THR A 6 -0.96 -40.06 -6.97
CA THR A 6 -1.74 -39.18 -6.08
C THR A 6 -0.85 -38.12 -5.43
N TYR A 7 0.39 -38.47 -5.07
CA TYR A 7 1.36 -37.53 -4.49
C TYR A 7 1.85 -36.52 -5.53
N ASP A 8 2.19 -36.97 -6.74
CA ASP A 8 2.61 -36.10 -7.84
C ASP A 8 1.54 -35.04 -8.16
N ARG A 9 0.26 -35.45 -8.22
CA ARG A 9 -0.86 -34.52 -8.42
C ARG A 9 -1.05 -33.51 -7.29
N ILE A 10 -0.82 -33.91 -6.05
CA ILE A 10 -0.91 -33.00 -4.89
C ILE A 10 0.24 -31.99 -4.94
N GLU A 11 1.44 -32.43 -5.30
CA GLU A 11 2.60 -31.56 -5.44
C GLU A 11 2.42 -30.53 -6.56
N GLU A 12 1.94 -30.94 -7.74
CA GLU A 12 1.60 -30.03 -8.84
C GLU A 12 0.53 -28.98 -8.44
N GLN A 13 -0.49 -29.39 -7.68
CA GLN A 13 -1.50 -28.47 -7.17
C GLN A 13 -0.94 -27.49 -6.14
N ASN A 14 -0.03 -27.94 -5.27
CA ASN A 14 0.63 -27.08 -4.29
C ASN A 14 1.53 -26.05 -4.99
N TRP A 15 2.30 -26.46 -6.00
CA TRP A 15 3.08 -25.54 -6.83
C TRP A 15 2.18 -24.51 -7.53
N THR A 16 1.07 -24.94 -8.10
CA THR A 16 0.11 -24.04 -8.77
C THR A 16 -0.43 -22.98 -7.80
N ARG A 17 -0.85 -23.39 -6.60
CA ARG A 17 -1.34 -22.46 -5.56
C ARG A 17 -0.25 -21.50 -5.10
N HIS A 18 0.98 -22.00 -4.93
CA HIS A 18 2.11 -21.18 -4.51
C HIS A 18 2.43 -20.09 -5.54
N TYR A 19 2.48 -20.42 -6.83
CA TYR A 19 2.69 -19.43 -7.89
C TYR A 19 1.55 -18.42 -8.00
N GLN A 20 0.30 -18.87 -7.82
CA GLN A 20 -0.85 -17.96 -7.77
C GLN A 20 -0.76 -16.96 -6.61
N GLN A 21 -0.31 -17.42 -5.45
CA GLN A 21 -0.10 -16.54 -4.29
C GLN A 21 1.02 -15.52 -4.57
N ILE A 22 2.15 -15.95 -5.13
CA ILE A 22 3.25 -15.04 -5.48
C ILE A 22 2.78 -13.98 -6.49
N ALA A 23 2.09 -14.39 -7.55
CA ALA A 23 1.58 -13.45 -8.55
C ALA A 23 0.60 -12.44 -7.95
N ARG A 24 -0.18 -12.86 -6.95
CA ARG A 24 -1.08 -11.97 -6.20
C ARG A 24 -0.30 -10.98 -5.35
N GLU A 25 0.69 -11.44 -4.58
CA GLU A 25 1.54 -10.59 -3.74
C GLU A 25 2.32 -9.56 -4.58
N GLU A 26 2.84 -9.98 -5.74
CA GLU A 26 3.53 -9.09 -6.69
C GLU A 26 2.60 -8.00 -7.20
N LYS A 27 1.39 -8.38 -7.65
CA LYS A 27 0.38 -7.41 -8.11
C LYS A 27 -0.07 -6.44 -7.01
N GLU A 28 -0.22 -6.93 -5.77
CA GLU A 28 -0.53 -6.09 -4.61
C GLU A 28 0.57 -5.06 -4.34
N SER A 29 1.84 -5.49 -4.43
CA SER A 29 3.00 -4.61 -4.24
C SER A 29 3.13 -3.58 -5.35
N GLU A 30 2.97 -3.98 -6.62
CA GLU A 30 3.02 -3.06 -7.77
C GLU A 30 1.93 -1.98 -7.67
N LEU A 31 0.72 -2.38 -7.27
CA LEU A 31 -0.37 -1.44 -7.06
C LEU A 31 -0.10 -0.51 -5.87
N ALA A 32 0.42 -1.03 -4.76
CA ALA A 32 0.79 -0.20 -3.61
C ALA A 32 1.80 0.88 -3.99
N ASP A 33 2.86 0.53 -4.73
CA ASP A 33 3.86 1.48 -5.21
C ASP A 33 3.26 2.56 -6.12
N ALA A 34 2.31 2.18 -6.97
CA ALA A 34 1.60 3.12 -7.84
C ALA A 34 0.72 4.09 -7.06
N LEU A 35 0.01 3.59 -6.04
CA LEU A 35 -0.84 4.39 -5.16
C LEU A 35 -0.02 5.33 -4.27
N GLU A 36 1.11 4.87 -3.72
CA GLU A 36 2.04 5.69 -2.93
C GLU A 36 2.53 6.89 -3.75
N LYS A 37 2.98 6.65 -5.00
CA LYS A 37 3.40 7.72 -5.93
C LYS A 37 2.26 8.67 -6.28
N GLY A 38 1.01 8.20 -6.22
CA GLY A 38 -0.18 9.00 -6.46
C GLY A 38 -0.53 9.95 -5.32
N LEU A 39 0.03 9.78 -4.11
CA LEU A 39 -0.24 10.60 -2.94
C LEU A 39 1.06 11.19 -2.33
N PRO A 40 1.69 12.16 -3.01
CA PRO A 40 2.85 12.85 -2.47
C PRO A 40 2.50 13.70 -1.24
N LEU A 41 3.45 13.88 -0.32
CA LEU A 41 3.25 14.60 0.95
C LEU A 41 2.71 16.03 0.79
N HIS A 42 3.02 16.74 -0.30
CA HIS A 42 2.48 18.09 -0.55
C HIS A 42 0.95 18.11 -0.70
N MET A 43 0.31 16.99 -1.09
CA MET A 43 -1.15 16.89 -1.11
C MET A 43 -1.73 16.86 0.31
N LEU A 44 -1.06 16.14 1.23
CA LEU A 44 -1.41 16.15 2.65
C LEU A 44 -1.17 17.53 3.26
N GLU A 45 -0.07 18.17 2.91
CA GLU A 45 0.20 19.54 3.31
C GLU A 45 -0.91 20.48 2.84
N SER A 46 -1.30 20.40 1.56
CA SER A 46 -2.37 21.23 0.99
C SER A 46 -3.71 21.03 1.73
N LEU A 47 -4.05 19.78 2.06
CA LEU A 47 -5.23 19.46 2.87
C LEU A 47 -5.15 20.09 4.27
N CYS A 48 -3.99 20.03 4.92
CA CYS A 48 -3.77 20.66 6.21
C CYS A 48 -3.87 22.19 6.13
N MET A 49 -3.27 22.80 5.10
CA MET A 49 -3.31 24.24 4.84
C MET A 49 -4.74 24.75 4.61
N GLU A 50 -5.61 23.95 4.00
CA GLU A 50 -7.01 24.35 3.79
C GLU A 50 -7.85 24.24 5.08
N THR A 51 -7.64 23.19 5.86
CA THR A 51 -8.58 22.77 6.91
C THR A 51 -8.18 23.22 8.32
N LEU A 52 -6.89 23.23 8.63
CA LEU A 52 -6.38 23.45 9.99
C LEU A 52 -6.31 24.93 10.42
N PRO A 53 -6.15 25.92 9.52
CA PRO A 53 -6.20 27.33 9.95
C PRO A 53 -7.52 27.72 10.60
N ARG A 54 -8.64 27.16 10.13
CA ARG A 54 -9.97 27.34 10.76
C ARG A 54 -10.06 26.74 12.16
N ARG A 55 -9.08 25.92 12.56
CA ARG A 55 -8.95 25.31 13.89
C ARG A 55 -7.83 25.93 14.72
N GLY A 56 -7.25 27.05 14.26
CA GLY A 56 -6.23 27.81 15.00
C GLY A 56 -4.79 27.45 14.69
N ALA A 57 -4.52 26.60 13.69
CA ALA A 57 -3.15 26.35 13.25
C ALA A 57 -2.62 27.52 12.41
N ASP A 58 -1.40 27.97 12.69
CA ASP A 58 -0.72 28.94 11.83
C ASP A 58 -0.22 28.26 10.56
N ILE A 59 -0.39 28.91 9.41
CA ILE A 59 0.07 28.39 8.10
C ILE A 59 1.56 28.05 8.12
N LYS A 60 2.39 28.88 8.78
CA LYS A 60 3.84 28.62 8.88
C LYS A 60 4.14 27.43 9.77
N ALA A 61 3.32 27.16 10.78
CA ALA A 61 3.49 25.96 11.59
C ALA A 61 3.24 24.71 10.75
N ILE A 62 2.23 24.73 9.88
CA ILE A 62 1.92 23.63 8.96
C ILE A 62 3.08 23.44 7.97
N SER A 63 3.51 24.49 7.25
CA SER A 63 4.62 24.36 6.28
C SER A 63 5.89 23.88 6.96
N ARG A 64 6.25 24.38 8.15
CA ARG A 64 7.42 23.87 8.90
C ARG A 64 7.33 22.37 9.21
N THR A 65 6.15 21.86 9.54
CA THR A 65 5.96 20.42 9.76
C THR A 65 6.17 19.61 8.49
N PHE A 66 5.78 20.11 7.31
CA PHE A 66 5.93 19.37 6.05
C PHE A 66 7.26 19.62 5.33
N ASP A 67 7.91 20.76 5.53
CA ASP A 67 9.14 21.16 4.83
C ASP A 67 10.41 20.95 5.66
N ASP A 68 10.37 21.25 6.98
CA ASP A 68 11.56 21.33 7.84
C ASP A 68 11.69 20.14 8.80
N ASP A 69 10.59 19.48 9.15
CA ASP A 69 10.57 18.37 10.11
C ASP A 69 10.76 17.01 9.41
N VAL A 70 12.02 16.56 9.35
CA VAL A 70 12.40 15.30 8.71
C VAL A 70 11.75 14.08 9.38
N GLU A 71 11.63 14.09 10.71
CA GLU A 71 11.00 12.97 11.43
C GLU A 71 9.51 12.87 11.05
N PHE A 72 8.83 14.01 10.94
CA PHE A 72 7.46 14.04 10.43
C PHE A 72 7.38 13.53 8.99
N GLN A 73 8.26 13.98 8.10
CA GLN A 73 8.29 13.55 6.69
C GLN A 73 8.48 12.02 6.55
N GLU A 74 9.41 11.44 7.32
CA GLU A 74 9.65 10.00 7.34
C GLU A 74 8.40 9.23 7.80
N ARG A 75 7.83 9.62 8.94
CA ARG A 75 6.62 8.97 9.49
C ARG A 75 5.40 9.14 8.61
N ALA A 76 5.26 10.30 7.96
CA ALA A 76 4.18 10.55 7.02
C ALA A 76 4.34 9.68 5.76
N SER A 77 5.56 9.49 5.28
CA SER A 77 5.85 8.61 4.14
C SER A 77 5.55 7.14 4.48
N GLU A 78 5.97 6.66 5.65
CA GLU A 78 5.60 5.33 6.15
C GLU A 78 4.08 5.14 6.26
N PHE A 79 3.37 6.18 6.71
CA PHE A 79 1.91 6.14 6.78
C PHE A 79 1.26 6.05 5.39
N VAL A 80 1.76 6.83 4.41
CA VAL A 80 1.26 6.76 3.02
C VAL A 80 1.52 5.38 2.43
N GLN A 81 2.72 4.81 2.63
CA GLN A 81 3.05 3.46 2.19
C GLN A 81 2.12 2.41 2.83
N TYR A 82 1.90 2.49 4.14
CA TYR A 82 0.96 1.62 4.85
C TYR A 82 -0.45 1.71 4.27
N MET A 83 -0.95 2.94 4.09
CA MET A 83 -2.28 3.17 3.54
C MET A 83 -2.41 2.63 2.11
N ALA A 84 -1.41 2.88 1.26
CA ALA A 84 -1.36 2.34 -0.10
C ALA A 84 -1.40 0.82 -0.12
N GLY A 85 -0.64 0.15 0.77
CA GLY A 85 -0.65 -1.30 0.91
C GLY A 85 -1.98 -1.88 1.43
N VAL A 86 -2.68 -1.17 2.32
CA VAL A 86 -4.02 -1.59 2.76
C VAL A 86 -5.04 -1.46 1.62
N ILE A 87 -5.01 -0.34 0.90
CA ILE A 87 -5.92 -0.11 -0.23
C ILE A 87 -5.64 -1.12 -1.35
N SER A 88 -4.38 -1.36 -1.72
CA SER A 88 -4.03 -2.31 -2.78
C SER A 88 -4.51 -3.71 -2.45
N ARG A 89 -4.28 -4.19 -1.23
CA ARG A 89 -4.78 -5.50 -0.78
C ARG A 89 -6.29 -5.64 -0.93
N HIS A 90 -7.05 -4.65 -0.47
CA HIS A 90 -8.51 -4.67 -0.64
C HIS A 90 -8.94 -4.62 -2.10
N GLN A 91 -8.24 -3.86 -2.94
CA GLN A 91 -8.51 -3.83 -4.38
C GLN A 91 -8.28 -5.20 -5.02
N ILE A 92 -7.19 -5.89 -4.67
CA ILE A 92 -6.88 -7.24 -5.18
C ILE A 92 -7.87 -8.28 -4.64
N ASP A 93 -8.29 -8.16 -3.36
CA ASP A 93 -9.34 -9.02 -2.80
C ASP A 93 -10.64 -8.89 -3.61
N ILE A 94 -11.10 -7.67 -3.89
CA ILE A 94 -12.30 -7.40 -4.69
C ILE A 94 -12.18 -8.02 -6.09
N GLU A 95 -11.04 -7.82 -6.78
CA GLU A 95 -10.80 -8.39 -8.11
C GLU A 95 -10.73 -9.92 -8.13
N SER A 96 -10.51 -10.55 -6.97
CA SER A 96 -10.48 -12.01 -6.83
C SER A 96 -11.85 -12.60 -6.48
N GLU A 97 -12.81 -11.77 -6.08
CA GLU A 97 -14.19 -12.15 -5.78
C GLU A 97 -15.11 -12.14 -7.02
N GLU A 98 -14.70 -11.46 -8.11
CA GLU A 98 -15.38 -11.40 -9.41
C GLU A 98 -15.09 -12.62 -10.31
#